data_AF-A0A194Q914-F1
#
_entry.id   AF-A0A194Q914-F1
#
_cell.length_a   1.000
_cell.length_b   1.000
_cell.length_c   1.000
_cell.angle_alpha   90.00
_cell.angle_beta   90.00
_cell.angle_gamma   90.00
#
_symmetry.space_group_name_H-M   'P 1'
#
loop_
_entity.id
_entity.type
_entity.pdbx_description
1 polymer ?
#
loop_
_entity_poly.entity_id
_entity_poly.type
_entity_poly.pdbx_seq_one_letter_code
_entity_poly.pdbx_strand_id
1 'polypeptide(L)'
;MFWFRYGQRTSTSSEYSDSQSANVSSNKHDYHNAQLKRAVALIHEDKEFLIAAEIGNYKMLEILIRQGVDIQQMDHLGRNALHLAVCADSMDTIVLLLNVGVKTNVKDNLGMTPLSLSLMRRPSLEVAHLLFDHGAKIIPRLKPMDTGLFLQFVMMCTPTEEEAKILALLIDKGALINDPEAPGGRQALHFAAMSDNCPLIQILINLGADLFLINHRNQTPIDVAFSFKCKNAYTFLSKFY
;
A
#
# COMPACT_ATOMS: atom_id res chain seq x y z
N MET A 1 64.55 57.34 3.00
CA MET A 1 65.90 57.35 3.63
C MET A 1 65.70 57.64 5.11
N PHE A 2 66.23 56.76 5.98
CA PHE A 2 66.42 56.94 7.44
C PHE A 2 65.14 56.91 8.33
N TRP A 3 64.97 56.11 9.39
CA TRP A 3 65.87 55.49 10.39
C TRP A 3 65.32 54.15 10.97
N PHE A 4 66.21 53.23 11.38
CA PHE A 4 65.99 52.10 12.33
C PHE A 4 65.93 52.65 13.79
N ARG A 5 65.36 52.02 14.83
CA ARG A 5 65.62 50.68 15.39
C ARG A 5 64.62 50.34 16.54
N TYR A 6 64.42 49.03 16.75
CA TYR A 6 63.55 48.35 17.73
C TYR A 6 63.85 48.58 19.22
N GLY A 7 62.81 48.44 20.05
CA GLY A 7 62.86 48.11 21.49
C GLY A 7 61.56 47.46 21.97
N GLN A 8 61.65 46.38 22.75
CA GLN A 8 60.52 45.61 23.32
C GLN A 8 60.25 45.92 24.80
N ARG A 9 59.03 45.50 25.23
CA ARG A 9 58.47 45.12 26.57
C ARG A 9 57.32 46.06 26.99
N THR A 10 56.22 45.66 27.65
CA THR A 10 55.67 44.39 28.18
C THR A 10 54.18 44.61 28.48
N SER A 11 53.42 43.53 28.70
CA SER A 11 52.00 43.44 29.09
C SER A 11 51.61 44.09 30.43
N THR A 12 50.34 44.51 30.56
CA THR A 12 49.47 44.26 31.75
C THR A 12 47.99 44.41 31.36
N SER A 13 47.18 43.60 32.03
CA SER A 13 45.77 43.26 31.83
C SER A 13 44.80 44.20 32.56
N SER A 14 43.55 44.25 32.08
CA SER A 14 42.39 44.77 32.83
C SER A 14 41.17 43.88 32.52
N GLU A 15 40.83 43.01 33.46
CA GLU A 15 39.57 42.26 33.54
C GLU A 15 38.44 43.19 33.99
N TYR A 16 37.28 43.19 33.32
CA TYR A 16 35.96 43.36 33.96
C TYR A 16 34.82 43.02 32.98
N SER A 17 33.87 42.22 33.49
CA SER A 17 32.51 41.88 33.00
C SER A 17 32.35 40.87 31.85
N ASP A 18 32.13 39.59 32.20
CA ASP A 18 31.49 38.62 31.27
C ASP A 18 30.67 37.52 31.99
N SER A 19 30.26 37.73 33.25
CA SER A 19 29.60 36.69 34.06
C SER A 19 28.06 36.72 34.00
N GLN A 20 27.43 37.68 33.33
CA GLN A 20 25.96 37.70 33.14
C GLN A 20 25.50 37.34 31.71
N SER A 21 26.38 37.44 30.71
CA SER A 21 26.08 37.11 29.30
C SER A 21 26.12 35.60 29.05
N ALA A 22 27.02 34.87 29.73
CA ALA A 22 27.24 33.43 29.56
C ALA A 22 26.10 32.55 30.15
N ASN A 23 25.44 33.01 31.22
CA ASN A 23 24.42 32.22 31.93
C ASN A 23 23.01 32.31 31.28
N VAL A 24 22.77 33.37 30.49
CA VAL A 24 21.53 33.53 29.71
C VAL A 24 21.66 32.87 28.33
N SER A 25 22.87 32.88 27.76
CA SER A 25 23.16 32.19 26.49
C SER A 25 23.18 30.67 26.66
N SER A 26 23.73 30.12 27.76
CA SER A 26 23.67 28.67 28.02
C SER A 26 22.24 28.18 28.25
N ASN A 27 21.43 28.91 29.03
CA ASN A 27 20.02 28.56 29.28
C ASN A 27 19.14 28.64 28.01
N LYS A 28 19.38 29.60 27.11
CA LYS A 28 18.69 29.66 25.81
C LYS A 28 19.14 28.54 24.87
N HIS A 29 20.44 28.21 24.87
CA HIS A 29 20.97 27.12 24.06
C HIS A 29 20.43 25.76 24.52
N ASP A 30 20.39 25.51 25.83
CA ASP A 30 19.87 24.27 26.42
C ASP A 30 18.36 24.13 26.25
N TYR A 31 17.61 25.23 26.37
CA TYR A 31 16.17 25.25 26.09
C TYR A 31 15.84 25.01 24.62
N HIS A 32 16.57 25.65 23.70
CA HIS A 32 16.40 25.44 22.27
C HIS A 32 16.81 24.03 21.84
N ASN A 33 17.87 23.47 22.43
CA ASN A 33 18.32 22.09 22.19
C ASN A 33 17.34 21.06 22.78
N ALA A 34 16.67 21.37 23.90
CA ALA A 34 15.59 20.55 24.43
C ALA A 34 14.33 20.61 23.55
N GLN A 35 13.96 21.78 23.02
CA GLN A 35 12.87 21.91 22.05
C GLN A 35 13.18 21.21 20.73
N LEU A 36 14.42 21.30 20.24
CA LEU A 36 14.89 20.57 19.05
C LEU A 36 14.91 19.06 19.29
N LYS A 37 15.45 18.59 20.42
CA LYS A 37 15.38 17.16 20.77
C LYS A 37 13.95 16.67 20.91
N ARG A 38 13.05 17.47 21.48
CA ARG A 38 11.63 17.14 21.58
C ARG A 38 10.94 17.18 20.23
N ALA A 39 11.27 18.13 19.35
CA ALA A 39 10.74 18.19 17.99
C ALA A 39 11.27 17.06 17.11
N VAL A 40 12.55 16.71 17.22
CA VAL A 40 13.16 15.56 16.52
C VAL A 40 12.63 14.24 17.08
N ALA A 41 12.45 14.13 18.41
CA ALA A 41 11.76 13.02 19.03
C ALA A 41 10.32 12.94 18.52
N LEU A 42 9.55 14.02 18.48
CA LEU A 42 8.20 14.02 17.89
C LEU A 42 8.20 13.62 16.40
N ILE A 43 9.17 14.07 15.60
CA ILE A 43 9.31 13.70 14.18
C ILE A 43 9.62 12.19 14.00
N HIS A 44 10.31 11.57 14.95
CA HIS A 44 10.64 10.14 14.93
C HIS A 44 9.60 9.26 15.66
N GLU A 45 9.15 9.65 16.86
CA GLU A 45 8.08 9.03 17.66
C GLU A 45 6.77 8.92 16.85
N ASP A 46 6.39 9.95 16.08
CA ASP A 46 5.16 9.96 15.28
C ASP A 46 5.19 8.99 14.09
N LYS A 47 6.32 8.30 13.83
CA LYS A 47 6.44 7.32 12.74
C LYS A 47 7.13 6.03 13.11
N GLU A 48 7.62 5.87 14.34
CA GLU A 48 8.25 4.63 14.81
C GLU A 48 7.34 3.42 14.60
N PHE A 49 6.03 3.58 14.86
CA PHE A 49 5.02 2.55 14.62
C PHE A 49 4.93 2.17 13.13
N LEU A 50 4.87 3.16 12.24
CA LEU A 50 4.83 2.92 10.80
C LEU A 50 6.12 2.29 10.26
N ILE A 51 7.28 2.74 10.73
CA ILE A 51 8.58 2.17 10.37
C ILE A 51 8.66 0.71 10.82
N ALA A 52 8.24 0.42 12.05
CA ALA A 52 8.22 -0.94 12.57
C ALA A 52 7.32 -1.87 11.72
N ALA A 53 6.17 -1.37 11.24
CA ALA A 53 5.32 -2.10 10.31
C ALA A 53 5.95 -2.28 8.92
N GLU A 54 6.63 -1.24 8.39
CA GLU A 54 7.30 -1.28 7.08
C GLU A 54 8.44 -2.30 7.02
N ILE A 55 9.16 -2.50 8.12
CA ILE A 55 10.22 -3.52 8.22
C ILE A 55 9.71 -4.87 8.74
N GLY A 56 8.42 -5.01 9.04
CA GLY A 56 7.82 -6.25 9.54
C GLY A 56 8.26 -6.64 10.97
N ASN A 57 8.65 -5.68 11.81
CA ASN A 57 9.12 -5.93 13.17
C ASN A 57 7.95 -5.98 14.16
N TYR A 58 7.24 -7.11 14.19
CA TYR A 58 6.07 -7.30 15.07
C TYR A 58 6.42 -7.10 16.56
N LYS A 59 7.62 -7.47 17.01
CA LYS A 59 8.04 -7.32 18.42
C LYS A 59 8.14 -5.85 18.82
N MET A 60 8.67 -5.01 17.93
CA MET A 60 8.72 -3.57 18.17
C MET A 60 7.30 -3.00 18.20
N LEU A 61 6.42 -3.44 17.29
CA LEU A 61 5.02 -3.03 17.31
C LEU A 61 4.33 -3.41 18.62
N GLU A 62 4.54 -4.61 19.15
CA GLU A 62 3.98 -5.01 20.46
C GLU A 62 4.43 -4.07 21.59
N ILE A 63 5.70 -3.66 21.60
CA ILE A 63 6.23 -2.73 22.60
C ILE A 63 5.56 -1.36 22.43
N LEU A 64 5.50 -0.83 21.22
CA LEU A 64 4.91 0.49 20.91
C LEU A 64 3.41 0.53 21.24
N ILE A 65 2.68 -0.56 20.96
CA ILE A 65 1.26 -0.69 21.31
C ILE A 65 1.07 -0.65 22.84
N ARG A 66 1.92 -1.34 23.61
CA ARG A 66 1.87 -1.31 25.09
C ARG A 66 2.20 0.07 25.65
N GLN A 67 2.97 0.88 24.93
CA GLN A 67 3.28 2.26 25.29
C GLN A 67 2.14 3.24 24.95
N GLY A 68 1.06 2.77 24.30
CA GLY A 68 -0.11 3.59 24.00
C GLY A 68 0.07 4.50 22.78
N VAL A 69 0.97 4.15 21.86
CA VAL A 69 1.14 4.86 20.59
C VAL A 69 -0.14 4.79 19.76
N ASP A 70 -0.47 5.87 19.03
CA ASP A 70 -1.60 5.86 18.10
C ASP A 70 -1.38 4.85 16.97
N ILE A 71 -2.21 3.80 16.93
CA ILE A 71 -2.10 2.73 15.92
C ILE A 71 -2.73 3.11 14.58
N GLN A 72 -3.46 4.22 14.49
CA GLN A 72 -4.16 4.67 13.28
C GLN A 72 -3.35 5.70 12.48
N GLN A 73 -2.06 5.83 12.77
CA GLN A 73 -1.11 6.65 12.02
C GLN A 73 -1.13 6.31 10.52
N MET A 74 -0.83 7.32 9.71
CA MET A 74 -0.68 7.20 8.27
C MET A 74 0.60 7.90 7.81
N ASP A 75 1.26 7.35 6.80
CA ASP A 75 2.40 7.99 6.18
C ASP A 75 1.97 9.09 5.19
N HIS A 76 2.96 9.72 4.55
CA HIS A 76 2.75 10.78 3.55
C HIS A 76 2.06 10.29 2.27
N LEU A 77 1.97 8.98 2.05
CA LEU A 77 1.26 8.36 0.93
C LEU A 77 -0.17 7.93 1.33
N GLY A 78 -0.62 8.27 2.54
CA GLY A 78 -1.93 7.86 3.06
C GLY A 78 -1.99 6.39 3.49
N ARG A 79 -0.85 5.72 3.60
CA ARG A 79 -0.77 4.30 3.99
C ARG A 79 -0.75 4.19 5.50
N ASN A 80 -1.63 3.37 6.05
CA ASN A 80 -1.54 2.95 7.46
C ASN A 80 -0.57 1.78 7.64
N ALA A 81 -0.34 1.38 8.89
CA ALA A 81 0.54 0.26 9.22
C ALA A 81 0.19 -1.06 8.50
N LEU A 82 -1.09 -1.33 8.21
CA LEU A 82 -1.51 -2.55 7.54
C LEU A 82 -1.08 -2.59 6.06
N HIS A 83 -1.10 -1.45 5.35
CA HIS A 83 -0.52 -1.36 4.00
C HIS A 83 0.97 -1.69 4.01
N LEU A 84 1.69 -1.15 5.00
CA LEU A 84 3.14 -1.32 5.14
C LEU A 84 3.48 -2.78 5.46
N ALA A 85 2.75 -3.40 6.39
CA ALA A 85 2.89 -4.80 6.75
C ALA A 85 2.67 -5.76 5.57
N VAL A 86 1.66 -5.49 4.74
CA VAL A 86 1.42 -6.23 3.49
C VAL A 86 2.57 -6.07 2.51
N CYS A 87 3.16 -4.88 2.40
CA CYS A 87 4.33 -4.65 1.55
C CYS A 87 5.59 -5.34 2.07
N ALA A 88 5.72 -5.44 3.40
CA ALA A 88 6.79 -6.16 4.09
C ALA A 88 6.63 -7.69 4.01
N ASP A 89 5.45 -8.18 3.62
CA ASP A 89 5.12 -9.61 3.54
C ASP A 89 5.30 -10.34 4.89
N SER A 90 4.97 -9.63 5.98
CA SER A 90 5.16 -10.12 7.36
C SER A 90 3.82 -10.56 7.95
N MET A 91 3.56 -11.87 7.92
CA MET A 91 2.33 -12.47 8.46
C MET A 91 2.10 -12.13 9.94
N ASP A 92 3.13 -12.26 10.77
CA ASP A 92 3.04 -11.92 12.21
C ASP A 92 2.62 -10.46 12.42
N THR A 93 3.17 -9.55 11.60
CA THR A 93 2.84 -8.13 11.66
C THR A 93 1.40 -7.88 11.20
N ILE A 94 0.96 -8.51 10.10
CA ILE A 94 -0.42 -8.40 9.61
C ILE A 94 -1.39 -8.87 10.69
N VAL A 95 -1.16 -10.06 11.26
CA VAL A 95 -2.01 -10.64 12.31
C VAL A 95 -2.07 -9.74 13.54
N LEU A 96 -0.92 -9.24 14.02
CA LEU A 96 -0.88 -8.32 15.16
C LEU A 96 -1.72 -7.06 14.90
N LEU A 97 -1.50 -6.39 13.76
CA LEU A 97 -2.18 -5.14 13.43
C LEU A 97 -3.70 -5.31 13.26
N LEU A 98 -4.12 -6.44 12.69
CA LEU A 98 -5.52 -6.81 12.58
C LEU A 98 -6.16 -7.04 13.96
N ASN A 99 -5.48 -7.78 14.84
CA ASN A 99 -5.98 -8.08 16.19
C ASN A 99 -6.12 -6.84 17.08
N VAL A 100 -5.26 -5.83 16.91
CA VAL A 100 -5.36 -4.57 17.66
C VAL A 100 -6.31 -3.55 17.02
N GLY A 101 -6.94 -3.90 15.90
CA GLY A 101 -8.00 -3.09 15.29
C GLY A 101 -7.51 -1.93 14.42
N VAL A 102 -6.36 -2.08 13.75
CA VAL A 102 -5.96 -1.14 12.69
C VAL A 102 -7.00 -1.18 11.57
N LYS A 103 -7.43 -0.01 11.08
CA LYS A 103 -8.49 0.08 10.07
C LYS A 103 -8.11 -0.67 8.77
N THR A 104 -8.92 -1.63 8.37
CA THR A 104 -8.65 -2.52 7.21
C THR A 104 -9.04 -1.93 5.85
N ASN A 105 -9.88 -0.89 5.82
CA ASN A 105 -10.44 -0.31 4.60
C ASN A 105 -9.92 1.10 4.29
N VAL A 106 -8.79 1.50 4.90
CA VAL A 106 -8.14 2.78 4.58
C VAL A 106 -7.66 2.73 3.14
N LYS A 107 -7.83 3.83 2.40
CA LYS A 107 -7.26 3.99 1.06
C LYS A 107 -6.04 4.87 1.13
N ASP A 108 -4.97 4.45 0.47
CA ASP A 108 -3.81 5.30 0.21
C ASP A 108 -4.12 6.39 -0.83
N ASN A 109 -3.14 7.24 -1.13
CA ASN A 109 -3.28 8.33 -2.10
C ASN A 109 -3.52 7.86 -3.54
N LEU A 110 -3.26 6.57 -3.83
CA LEU A 110 -3.60 5.94 -5.09
C LEU A 110 -4.99 5.32 -5.07
N GLY A 111 -5.69 5.30 -3.92
CA GLY A 111 -6.98 4.67 -3.73
C GLY A 111 -6.90 3.18 -3.38
N MET A 112 -5.69 2.64 -3.17
CA MET A 112 -5.48 1.24 -2.83
C MET A 112 -5.78 1.00 -1.35
N THR A 113 -6.53 -0.04 -1.04
CA THR A 113 -6.67 -0.60 0.31
C THR A 113 -5.59 -1.63 0.61
N PRO A 114 -5.36 -2.03 1.88
CA PRO A 114 -4.47 -3.14 2.23
C PRO A 114 -4.80 -4.43 1.47
N LEU A 115 -6.09 -4.75 1.31
CA LEU A 115 -6.56 -5.89 0.50
C LEU A 115 -6.17 -5.74 -0.98
N SER A 116 -6.36 -4.57 -1.58
CA SER A 116 -5.96 -4.39 -2.97
C SER A 116 -4.45 -4.49 -3.16
N LEU A 117 -3.65 -4.01 -2.20
CA LEU A 117 -2.19 -4.14 -2.28
C LEU A 117 -1.72 -5.59 -2.13
N SER A 118 -2.32 -6.38 -1.24
CA SER A 118 -1.92 -7.79 -1.08
C SER A 118 -2.17 -8.57 -2.37
N LEU A 119 -3.34 -8.37 -2.99
CA LEU A 119 -3.71 -9.00 -4.26
C LEU A 119 -2.86 -8.55 -5.45
N MET A 120 -2.36 -7.31 -5.46
CA MET A 120 -1.61 -6.78 -6.61
C MET A 120 -0.10 -7.01 -6.53
N ARG A 121 0.44 -7.34 -5.34
CA ARG A 121 1.89 -7.49 -5.14
C ARG A 121 2.31 -8.95 -5.01
N ARG A 122 1.76 -9.63 -4.01
CA ARG A 122 2.04 -11.03 -3.69
C ARG A 122 0.70 -11.64 -3.27
N PRO A 123 -0.11 -12.08 -4.25
CA PRO A 123 -1.39 -12.70 -3.96
C PRO A 123 -1.16 -13.86 -3.01
N SER A 124 -1.79 -13.81 -1.84
CA SER A 124 -1.78 -14.87 -0.85
C SER A 124 -3.21 -15.10 -0.40
N LEU A 125 -3.67 -16.34 -0.53
CA LEU A 125 -5.02 -16.71 -0.14
C LEU A 125 -5.21 -16.53 1.38
N GLU A 126 -4.19 -16.86 2.16
CA GLU A 126 -4.18 -16.70 3.61
C GLU A 126 -4.31 -15.24 4.03
N VAL A 127 -3.52 -14.34 3.44
CA VAL A 127 -3.62 -12.89 3.70
C VAL A 127 -4.99 -12.36 3.32
N ALA A 128 -5.54 -12.78 2.18
CA ALA A 128 -6.87 -12.36 1.74
C ALA A 128 -7.96 -12.79 2.75
N HIS A 129 -7.94 -14.05 3.20
CA HIS A 129 -8.86 -14.54 4.23
C HIS A 129 -8.75 -13.71 5.52
N LEU A 130 -7.53 -13.54 6.05
CA LEU A 130 -7.32 -12.77 7.27
C LEU A 130 -7.87 -11.35 7.16
N LEU A 131 -7.65 -10.67 6.04
CA LEU A 131 -8.17 -9.33 5.82
C LEU A 131 -9.72 -9.32 5.79
N PHE A 132 -10.34 -10.27 5.08
CA PHE A 132 -11.80 -10.38 5.04
C PHE A 132 -12.41 -10.72 6.41
N ASP A 133 -11.79 -11.60 7.18
CA ASP A 133 -12.23 -11.98 8.52
C ASP A 133 -12.18 -10.79 9.49
N HIS A 134 -11.31 -9.82 9.22
CA HIS A 134 -11.21 -8.54 9.94
C HIS A 134 -11.91 -7.38 9.22
N GLY A 135 -12.91 -7.70 8.39
CA GLY A 135 -13.84 -6.72 7.83
C GLY A 135 -13.30 -5.91 6.65
N ALA A 136 -12.23 -6.36 5.98
CA ALA A 136 -11.86 -5.79 4.69
C ALA A 136 -13.01 -5.96 3.69
N LYS A 137 -13.17 -4.96 2.81
CA LYS A 137 -14.22 -4.91 1.81
C LYS A 137 -13.62 -4.73 0.43
N ILE A 138 -14.34 -5.22 -0.56
CA ILE A 138 -14.05 -4.93 -1.97
C ILE A 138 -14.56 -3.51 -2.24
N ILE A 139 -13.62 -2.57 -2.36
CA ILE A 139 -13.91 -1.14 -2.54
C ILE A 139 -13.25 -0.70 -3.85
N PRO A 140 -13.97 -0.03 -4.77
CA PRO A 140 -13.37 0.57 -5.96
C PRO A 140 -12.25 1.53 -5.57
N ARG A 141 -11.13 1.54 -6.28
CA ARG A 141 -9.97 2.40 -6.04
C ARG A 141 -10.35 3.88 -6.15
N LEU A 142 -10.97 4.27 -7.28
CA LEU A 142 -11.39 5.64 -7.62
C LEU A 142 -12.89 5.71 -8.01
N LYS A 143 -13.43 6.94 -8.14
CA LYS A 143 -14.81 7.25 -8.62
C LYS A 143 -15.02 6.73 -10.07
N PRO A 144 -16.28 6.60 -10.56
CA PRO A 144 -16.89 5.38 -11.15
C PRO A 144 -16.26 4.78 -12.41
N MET A 145 -15.15 5.34 -12.92
CA MET A 145 -14.43 4.83 -14.08
C MET A 145 -13.31 3.84 -13.71
N ASP A 146 -13.26 3.40 -12.46
CA ASP A 146 -12.28 2.42 -11.99
C ASP A 146 -12.70 1.00 -12.38
N THR A 147 -11.77 0.22 -12.92
CA THR A 147 -12.00 -1.17 -13.38
C THR A 147 -12.41 -2.10 -12.24
N GLY A 148 -12.30 -1.68 -10.97
CA GLY A 148 -12.70 -2.46 -9.81
C GLY A 148 -11.68 -3.54 -9.46
N LEU A 149 -11.57 -3.86 -8.16
CA LEU A 149 -10.51 -4.75 -7.64
C LEU A 149 -10.51 -6.14 -8.28
N PHE A 150 -11.69 -6.72 -8.51
CA PHE A 150 -11.81 -8.05 -9.09
C PHE A 150 -11.27 -8.11 -10.52
N LEU A 151 -11.72 -7.20 -11.41
CA LEU A 151 -11.21 -7.15 -12.77
C LEU A 151 -9.73 -6.77 -12.82
N GLN A 152 -9.27 -5.89 -11.93
CA GLN A 152 -7.84 -5.59 -11.81
C GLN A 152 -7.02 -6.85 -11.49
N PHE A 153 -7.50 -7.68 -10.55
CA PHE A 153 -6.87 -8.95 -10.24
C PHE A 153 -6.87 -9.90 -11.44
N VAL A 154 -8.00 -10.03 -12.15
CA VAL A 154 -8.10 -10.82 -13.39
C VAL A 154 -7.09 -10.36 -14.45
N MET A 155 -6.88 -9.06 -14.61
CA MET A 155 -5.95 -8.52 -15.62
C MET A 155 -4.48 -8.85 -15.33
N MET A 156 -4.13 -9.15 -14.08
CA MET A 156 -2.75 -9.40 -13.64
C MET A 156 -2.48 -10.88 -13.29
N CYS A 157 -3.53 -11.66 -13.09
CA CYS A 157 -3.47 -13.05 -12.61
C CYS A 157 -2.90 -14.02 -13.65
N THR A 158 -2.07 -14.97 -13.18
CA THR A 158 -1.52 -16.08 -13.96
C THR A 158 -1.96 -17.41 -13.32
N PRO A 159 -3.16 -17.90 -13.64
CA PRO A 159 -4.00 -18.71 -12.76
C PRO A 159 -3.30 -19.95 -12.19
N THR A 160 -2.63 -19.74 -11.06
CA THR A 160 -2.18 -20.83 -10.19
C THR A 160 -3.39 -21.39 -9.42
N GLU A 161 -3.21 -22.53 -8.76
CA GLU A 161 -4.26 -23.05 -7.86
C GLU A 161 -4.64 -22.04 -6.77
N GLU A 162 -3.66 -21.28 -6.27
CA GLU A 162 -3.88 -20.27 -5.24
C GLU A 162 -4.66 -19.06 -5.79
N GLU A 163 -4.28 -18.52 -6.95
CA GLU A 163 -5.01 -17.40 -7.55
C GLU A 163 -6.43 -17.78 -7.98
N ALA A 164 -6.65 -19.04 -8.40
CA ALA A 164 -7.98 -19.56 -8.67
C ALA A 164 -8.86 -19.55 -7.40
N LYS A 165 -8.29 -19.95 -6.25
CA LYS A 165 -8.98 -19.87 -4.94
C LYS A 165 -9.23 -18.42 -4.52
N ILE A 166 -8.30 -17.51 -4.80
CA ILE A 166 -8.48 -16.07 -4.53
C ILE A 166 -9.62 -15.51 -5.39
N LEU A 167 -9.71 -15.85 -6.68
CA LEU A 167 -10.82 -15.45 -7.54
C LEU A 167 -12.17 -15.93 -6.96
N ALA A 168 -12.25 -17.19 -6.55
CA ALA A 168 -13.44 -17.74 -5.91
C ALA A 168 -13.78 -17.00 -4.60
N LEU A 169 -12.78 -16.73 -3.76
CA LEU A 169 -12.95 -15.97 -2.52
C LEU A 169 -13.46 -14.55 -2.79
N LEU A 170 -12.94 -13.85 -3.80
CA LEU A 170 -13.41 -12.52 -4.14
C LEU A 170 -14.89 -12.53 -4.53
N ILE A 171 -15.33 -13.51 -5.34
CA ILE A 171 -16.74 -13.68 -5.70
C ILE A 171 -17.59 -13.98 -4.47
N ASP A 172 -17.16 -14.90 -3.59
CA ASP A 172 -17.83 -15.21 -2.31
C ASP A 172 -18.00 -13.95 -1.43
N LYS A 173 -17.00 -13.05 -1.45
CA LYS A 173 -17.01 -11.77 -0.71
C LYS A 173 -17.70 -10.63 -1.46
N GLY A 174 -18.41 -10.93 -2.55
CA GLY A 174 -19.28 -9.98 -3.25
C GLY A 174 -18.65 -9.25 -4.43
N ALA A 175 -17.51 -9.71 -4.97
CA ALA A 175 -17.07 -9.26 -6.29
C ALA A 175 -18.09 -9.67 -7.34
N LEU A 176 -18.34 -8.78 -8.30
CA LEU A 176 -19.23 -9.05 -9.42
C LEU A 176 -18.42 -9.70 -10.55
N ILE A 177 -18.75 -10.96 -10.87
CA ILE A 177 -18.19 -11.67 -12.04
C ILE A 177 -18.72 -11.06 -13.35
N ASN A 178 -19.97 -10.59 -13.33
CA ASN A 178 -20.68 -9.91 -14.41
C ASN A 178 -21.14 -8.56 -13.88
N ASP A 179 -20.32 -7.52 -14.02
CA ASP A 179 -20.59 -6.19 -13.50
C ASP A 179 -21.37 -5.36 -14.56
N PRO A 180 -22.64 -4.99 -14.31
CA PRO A 180 -23.43 -4.20 -15.26
C PRO A 180 -22.84 -2.80 -15.50
N GLU A 181 -22.08 -2.28 -14.54
CA GLU A 181 -21.46 -0.95 -14.60
C GLU A 181 -19.96 -1.03 -14.93
N ALA A 182 -19.46 -2.20 -15.38
CA ALA A 182 -18.07 -2.38 -15.77
C ALA A 182 -17.65 -1.28 -16.76
N PRO A 183 -16.51 -0.59 -16.55
CA PRO A 183 -16.08 0.48 -17.45
C PRO A 183 -15.99 0.02 -18.91
N GLY A 184 -16.82 0.63 -19.75
CA GLY A 184 -16.94 0.28 -21.17
C GLY A 184 -17.51 -1.13 -21.42
N GLY A 185 -18.26 -1.70 -20.48
CA GLY A 185 -18.84 -3.05 -20.56
C GLY A 185 -17.79 -4.18 -20.61
N ARG A 186 -16.54 -3.91 -20.23
CA ARG A 186 -15.46 -4.89 -20.29
C ARG A 186 -15.49 -5.80 -19.06
N GLN A 187 -16.13 -6.95 -19.23
CA GLN A 187 -16.17 -8.03 -18.23
C GLN A 187 -14.85 -8.81 -18.12
N ALA A 188 -14.71 -9.62 -17.06
CA ALA A 188 -13.54 -10.45 -16.79
C ALA A 188 -13.16 -11.35 -17.98
N LEU A 189 -14.16 -11.95 -18.64
CA LEU A 189 -13.93 -12.82 -19.80
C LEU A 189 -13.35 -12.07 -21.01
N HIS A 190 -13.69 -10.79 -21.21
CA HIS A 190 -13.07 -10.01 -22.29
C HIS A 190 -11.56 -9.86 -22.08
N PHE A 191 -11.14 -9.61 -20.83
CA PHE A 191 -9.71 -9.48 -20.50
C PHE A 191 -8.98 -10.82 -20.65
N ALA A 192 -9.56 -11.90 -20.12
CA ALA A 192 -8.97 -13.24 -20.24
C ALA A 192 -8.86 -13.72 -21.70
N ALA A 193 -9.86 -13.39 -22.54
CA ALA A 193 -9.85 -13.64 -23.97
C ALA A 193 -8.77 -12.82 -24.70
N MET A 194 -8.65 -11.53 -24.37
CA MET A 194 -7.63 -10.63 -24.92
C MET A 194 -6.20 -11.04 -24.55
N SER A 195 -6.00 -11.69 -23.39
CA SER A 195 -4.70 -12.21 -22.95
C SER A 195 -4.39 -13.62 -23.44
N ASP A 196 -5.24 -14.23 -24.28
CA ASP A 196 -5.12 -15.62 -24.75
C ASP A 196 -5.00 -16.67 -23.63
N ASN A 197 -5.59 -16.39 -22.46
CA ASN A 197 -5.37 -17.16 -21.22
C ASN A 197 -6.50 -18.18 -21.00
N CYS A 198 -6.44 -19.33 -21.69
CA CYS A 198 -7.46 -20.39 -21.59
C CYS A 198 -7.71 -20.92 -20.17
N PRO A 199 -6.68 -21.14 -19.31
CA PRO A 199 -6.92 -21.55 -17.94
C PRO A 199 -7.76 -20.53 -17.16
N LEU A 200 -7.48 -19.23 -17.32
CA LEU A 200 -8.26 -18.17 -16.67
C LEU A 200 -9.68 -18.09 -17.23
N ILE A 201 -9.85 -18.24 -18.56
CA ILE A 201 -11.19 -18.33 -19.18
C ILE A 201 -11.99 -19.47 -18.54
N GLN A 202 -11.41 -20.66 -18.41
CA GLN A 202 -12.08 -21.81 -17.80
C GLN A 202 -12.47 -21.54 -16.33
N ILE A 203 -11.58 -20.93 -15.55
CA ILE A 203 -11.87 -20.55 -14.16
C ILE A 203 -13.03 -19.57 -14.10
N LEU A 204 -13.02 -18.52 -14.91
CA LEU A 204 -14.08 -17.51 -14.93
C LEU A 204 -15.43 -18.10 -15.35
N ILE A 205 -15.46 -19.00 -16.34
CA ILE A 205 -16.68 -19.74 -16.71
C ILE A 205 -17.19 -20.56 -15.53
N ASN A 206 -16.31 -21.28 -14.83
CA ASN A 206 -16.69 -22.08 -13.66
C ASN A 206 -17.22 -21.22 -12.52
N LEU A 207 -16.79 -19.96 -12.42
CA LEU A 207 -17.27 -18.96 -11.47
C LEU A 207 -18.56 -18.24 -11.94
N GLY A 208 -19.11 -18.60 -13.10
CA GLY A 208 -20.37 -18.06 -13.61
C GLY A 208 -20.25 -16.82 -14.49
N ALA A 209 -19.09 -16.59 -15.10
CA ALA A 209 -18.94 -15.50 -16.07
C ALA A 209 -19.78 -15.76 -17.33
N ASP A 210 -20.50 -14.72 -17.79
CA ASP A 210 -21.37 -14.81 -18.96
C ASP A 210 -20.56 -14.71 -20.26
N LEU A 211 -20.69 -15.74 -21.09
CA LEU A 211 -20.01 -15.91 -22.38
C LEU A 211 -20.48 -14.97 -23.48
N PHE A 212 -21.63 -14.32 -23.31
CA PHE A 212 -22.33 -13.59 -24.37
C PHE A 212 -22.46 -12.08 -24.08
N LEU A 213 -21.98 -11.60 -22.93
CA LEU A 213 -21.98 -10.16 -22.63
C LEU A 213 -21.12 -9.41 -23.63
N ILE A 214 -21.67 -8.31 -24.17
CA ILE A 214 -20.98 -7.43 -25.10
C ILE A 214 -20.38 -6.22 -24.39
N ASN A 215 -19.18 -5.83 -24.80
CA ASN A 215 -18.57 -4.57 -24.39
C ASN A 215 -19.08 -3.38 -25.25
N HIS A 216 -18.62 -2.15 -24.97
CA HIS A 216 -19.00 -0.93 -25.72
C HIS A 216 -18.66 -0.93 -27.22
N ARG A 217 -17.89 -1.91 -27.70
CA ARG A 217 -17.59 -2.12 -29.12
C ARG A 217 -18.50 -3.19 -29.75
N ASN A 218 -19.56 -3.61 -29.05
CA ASN A 218 -20.45 -4.70 -29.44
C ASN A 218 -19.73 -6.03 -29.64
N GLN A 219 -18.68 -6.29 -28.85
CA GLN A 219 -17.88 -7.52 -28.94
C GLN A 219 -18.17 -8.39 -27.74
N THR A 220 -18.49 -9.67 -27.98
CA THR A 220 -18.45 -10.72 -26.97
C THR A 220 -16.99 -11.07 -26.62
N PRO A 221 -16.74 -11.88 -25.56
CA PRO A 221 -15.40 -12.41 -25.29
C PRO A 221 -14.77 -13.14 -26.49
N ILE A 222 -15.54 -13.93 -27.26
CA ILE A 222 -15.00 -14.63 -28.45
C ILE A 222 -14.64 -13.66 -29.59
N ASP A 223 -15.43 -12.59 -29.78
CA ASP A 223 -15.12 -11.53 -30.76
C ASP A 223 -13.85 -10.77 -30.39
N VAL A 224 -13.61 -10.55 -29.10
CA VAL A 224 -12.36 -9.96 -28.59
C VAL A 224 -11.19 -10.90 -28.89
N ALA A 225 -11.30 -12.20 -28.61
CA ALA A 225 -10.24 -13.16 -28.94
C ALA A 225 -9.90 -13.14 -30.44
N PHE A 226 -10.92 -13.10 -31.32
CA PHE A 226 -10.72 -12.97 -32.76
C PHE A 226 -10.00 -11.66 -33.12
N SER A 227 -10.47 -10.53 -32.61
CA SER A 227 -9.96 -9.20 -32.92
C SER A 227 -8.49 -9.00 -32.52
N PHE A 228 -8.10 -9.60 -31.39
CA PHE A 228 -6.72 -9.55 -30.88
C PHE A 228 -5.84 -10.70 -31.39
N LYS A 229 -6.37 -11.58 -32.26
CA LYS A 229 -5.68 -12.75 -32.81
C LYS A 229 -5.23 -13.75 -31.73
N CYS A 230 -5.98 -13.84 -30.63
CA CYS A 230 -5.80 -14.78 -29.54
C CYS A 230 -6.37 -16.15 -29.95
N LYS A 231 -5.56 -16.94 -30.66
CA LYS A 231 -5.99 -18.18 -31.31
C LYS A 231 -6.46 -19.24 -30.31
N ASN A 232 -5.81 -19.35 -29.15
CA ASN A 232 -6.14 -20.37 -28.17
C ASN A 232 -7.47 -20.03 -27.50
N ALA A 233 -7.63 -18.80 -27.04
CA ALA A 233 -8.87 -18.30 -26.46
C ALA A 233 -10.04 -18.38 -27.44
N TYR A 234 -9.83 -18.00 -28.71
CA TYR A 234 -10.86 -18.13 -29.74
C TYR A 234 -11.29 -19.59 -29.91
N THR A 235 -10.33 -20.50 -30.14
CA THR A 235 -10.60 -21.94 -30.32
C THR A 235 -11.28 -22.55 -29.09
N PHE A 236 -10.89 -22.10 -27.90
CA PHE A 236 -11.46 -22.54 -26.64
C PHE A 236 -12.93 -22.09 -26.49
N LEU A 237 -13.20 -20.80 -26.69
CA LEU A 237 -14.53 -20.21 -26.58
C LEU A 237 -15.47 -20.71 -27.68
N SER A 238 -14.98 -21.02 -28.88
CA SER A 238 -15.79 -21.61 -29.96
C SER A 238 -16.45 -22.93 -29.59
N LYS A 239 -16.01 -23.61 -28.51
CA LYS A 239 -16.62 -24.87 -28.06
C LYS A 239 -17.96 -24.68 -27.33
N PHE A 240 -18.29 -23.44 -26.95
CA PHE A 240 -19.49 -23.10 -26.19
C PHE A 240 -20.59 -22.45 -27.06
N TYR A 241 -20.35 -22.34 -28.37
CA TYR A 241 -21.25 -21.80 -29.39
C TYR A 241 -21.61 -22.91 -30.39
#